data_AF-A0A956AIA4-F1
#
_entry.id   AF-A0A956AIA4-F1
#
_cell.length_a   1.000
_cell.length_b   1.000
_cell.length_c   1.000
_cell.angle_alpha   90.00
_cell.angle_beta   90.00
_cell.angle_gamma   90.00
#
_symmetry.space_group_name_H-M   'P 1'
#
loop_
_entity.id
_entity.type
_entity.pdbx_description
1 polymer ?
#
loop_
_entity_poly.entity_id
_entity_poly.type
_entity_poly.pdbx_seq_one_letter_code
_entity_poly.pdbx_strand_id
1 'polypeptide(L)'
;MAETSPRLRPARVTTGGAILLAWSAGMIALGSLDAPPIVGVLAAIGLTVPLISFWEWMVHGVLYHRRLPGLDVIREIHTAGHHGALFPPKHYVQASAGFPFMRFRSPRRPWRMADNTVDNFLTSGSQVALHFVVGLPFITLPVYLLTGPSPFFWSSLGTLAVISWLLAYVHGCIHTPRDRAIERMGWFLWLDRHHYIHHIDQRANINFLLPLCDVLFGTLKRQLSESEARRFPSFEEAKPMAYDVLHPTRRAARRA
;
A
#
# COMPACT_ATOMS: atom_id res chain seq x y z
N MET A 1 19.14 21.30 -9.94
CA MET A 1 18.31 21.17 -11.16
C MET A 1 17.06 20.39 -10.78
N ALA A 2 15.88 21.00 -10.94
CA ALA A 2 14.61 20.37 -10.64
C ALA A 2 14.26 19.39 -11.75
N GLU A 3 14.57 18.11 -11.55
CA GLU A 3 14.06 17.04 -12.40
C GLU A 3 12.53 17.11 -12.33
N THR A 4 11.91 17.39 -13.47
CA THR A 4 10.47 17.59 -13.59
C THR A 4 9.78 16.29 -13.20
N SER A 5 9.28 16.24 -11.97
CA SER A 5 8.44 15.13 -11.51
C SER A 5 7.31 14.91 -12.52
N PRO A 6 6.90 13.65 -12.76
CA PRO A 6 5.78 13.38 -13.67
C PRO A 6 4.54 14.09 -13.12
N ARG A 7 4.20 15.23 -13.72
CA ARG A 7 2.92 15.90 -13.46
C ARG A 7 1.84 14.95 -13.94
N LEU A 8 0.87 14.65 -13.07
CA LEU A 8 -0.33 13.92 -13.46
C LEU A 8 -0.89 14.58 -14.72
N ARG A 9 -0.98 13.80 -15.80
CA ARG A 9 -1.50 14.30 -17.07
C ARG A 9 -3.03 14.25 -16.99
N PRO A 10 -3.76 15.37 -17.10
CA PRO A 10 -5.22 15.37 -16.97
C PRO A 10 -5.89 14.32 -17.86
N ALA A 11 -5.43 14.18 -19.11
CA ALA A 11 -5.92 13.16 -20.04
C ALA A 11 -5.82 11.73 -19.48
N ARG A 12 -4.71 11.36 -18.82
CA ARG A 12 -4.55 10.02 -18.22
C ARG A 12 -5.51 9.79 -17.06
N VAL A 13 -5.71 10.81 -16.23
CA VAL A 13 -6.65 10.74 -15.10
C VAL A 13 -8.08 10.58 -15.62
N THR A 14 -8.48 11.38 -16.62
CA THR A 14 -9.81 11.30 -17.23
C THR A 14 -10.04 9.93 -17.89
N THR A 15 -9.13 9.47 -18.74
CA THR A 15 -9.25 8.16 -19.40
C THR A 15 -9.25 7.01 -18.38
N GLY A 16 -8.34 7.03 -17.40
CA GLY A 16 -8.28 6.01 -16.35
C GLY A 16 -9.55 5.97 -15.50
N GLY A 17 -10.09 7.14 -15.14
CA GLY A 17 -11.36 7.24 -14.42
C GLY A 17 -12.54 6.70 -15.24
N ALA A 18 -12.60 7.01 -16.54
CA ALA A 18 -13.62 6.47 -17.43
C ALA A 18 -13.55 4.94 -17.55
N ILE A 19 -12.34 4.36 -17.62
CA ILE A 19 -12.14 2.90 -17.64
C ILE A 19 -12.66 2.27 -16.35
N LEU A 20 -12.29 2.82 -15.19
CA LEU A 20 -12.75 2.30 -13.90
C LEU A 20 -14.27 2.41 -13.75
N LEU A 21 -14.86 3.51 -14.20
CA LEU A 21 -16.31 3.70 -14.17
C LEU A 21 -17.04 2.69 -15.07
N ALA A 22 -16.58 2.52 -16.31
CA ALA A 22 -17.15 1.54 -17.24
C ALA A 22 -17.03 0.10 -16.71
N TRP A 23 -15.86 -0.25 -16.17
CA TRP A 23 -15.65 -1.54 -15.50
C TRP A 23 -16.61 -1.74 -14.34
N SER A 24 -16.78 -0.71 -13.50
CA SER A 24 -17.65 -0.77 -12.33
C SER A 24 -19.10 -0.97 -12.72
N ALA A 25 -19.58 -0.22 -13.72
CA ALA A 25 -20.93 -0.39 -14.28
C ALA A 25 -21.15 -1.81 -14.83
N GLY A 26 -20.16 -2.35 -15.56
CA GLY A 26 -20.22 -3.71 -16.09
C GLY A 26 -20.29 -4.78 -14.99
N MET A 27 -19.49 -4.66 -13.93
CA MET A 27 -19.52 -5.61 -12.81
C MET A 27 -20.84 -5.52 -12.01
N ILE A 28 -21.37 -4.31 -11.83
CA ILE A 28 -22.68 -4.12 -11.19
C ILE A 28 -23.77 -4.77 -12.05
N ALA A 29 -23.80 -4.50 -13.36
CA ALA A 29 -24.77 -5.11 -14.27
C ALA A 29 -24.69 -6.64 -14.25
N LEU A 30 -23.47 -7.21 -14.26
CA LEU A 30 -23.24 -8.65 -14.14
C LEU A 30 -23.75 -9.20 -12.80
N GLY A 31 -23.53 -8.47 -11.71
CA GLY A 31 -24.01 -8.82 -10.37
C GLY A 31 -25.52 -8.70 -10.16
N SER A 32 -26.20 -7.94 -11.01
CA SER A 32 -27.65 -7.73 -11.00
C SER A 32 -28.43 -8.69 -11.91
N LEU A 33 -27.75 -9.57 -12.65
CA LEU A 33 -28.42 -10.60 -13.43
C LEU A 33 -29.12 -11.60 -12.51
N ASP A 34 -30.24 -12.18 -12.97
CA ASP A 34 -30.85 -13.35 -12.35
C ASP A 34 -29.98 -14.60 -12.61
N ALA A 35 -28.89 -14.68 -11.86
CA ALA A 35 -27.83 -15.67 -12.01
C ALA A 35 -27.54 -16.35 -10.66
N PRO A 36 -26.89 -17.52 -10.67
CA PRO A 36 -26.48 -18.18 -9.43
C PRO A 36 -25.65 -17.26 -8.53
N PRO A 37 -25.79 -17.33 -7.18
CA PRO A 37 -25.10 -16.43 -6.24
C PRO A 37 -23.59 -16.29 -6.44
N ILE A 38 -22.93 -17.34 -6.93
CA ILE A 38 -21.49 -17.32 -7.23
C ILE A 38 -21.11 -16.28 -8.29
N VAL A 39 -21.99 -15.99 -9.25
CA VAL A 39 -21.76 -14.94 -10.26
C VAL A 39 -21.69 -13.58 -9.57
N GLY A 40 -22.62 -13.29 -8.66
CA GLY A 40 -22.59 -12.07 -7.85
C GLY A 40 -21.34 -11.96 -6.98
N VAL A 41 -20.89 -13.06 -6.36
CA VAL A 41 -19.64 -13.10 -5.58
C VAL A 41 -18.42 -12.78 -6.45
N LEU A 42 -18.29 -13.43 -7.61
CA LEU A 42 -17.15 -13.21 -8.50
C LEU A 42 -17.16 -11.80 -9.11
N ALA A 43 -18.34 -11.29 -9.49
CA ALA A 43 -18.51 -9.94 -10.00
C ALA A 43 -18.18 -8.90 -8.92
N ALA A 44 -18.53 -9.14 -7.66
CA ALA A 44 -18.18 -8.26 -6.55
C ALA A 44 -16.68 -8.23 -6.26
N ILE A 45 -15.98 -9.36 -6.35
CA ILE A 45 -14.51 -9.42 -6.28
C ILE A 45 -13.90 -8.64 -7.44
N GLY A 46 -14.41 -8.89 -8.66
CA GLY A 46 -14.00 -8.22 -9.89
C GLY A 46 -14.23 -6.70 -9.87
N LEU A 47 -15.28 -6.23 -9.19
CA LEU A 47 -15.52 -4.81 -8.92
C LEU A 47 -14.55 -4.25 -7.89
N THR A 48 -14.46 -4.93 -6.74
CA THR A 48 -13.86 -4.38 -5.52
C THR A 48 -12.34 -4.31 -5.64
N VAL A 49 -11.66 -5.30 -6.23
CA VAL A 49 -10.19 -5.31 -6.33
C VAL A 49 -9.64 -4.12 -7.15
N PRO A 50 -10.14 -3.82 -8.37
CA PRO A 50 -9.72 -2.63 -9.11
C PRO A 50 -10.04 -1.31 -8.40
N LEU A 51 -11.21 -1.20 -7.77
CA LEU A 51 -11.60 0.00 -7.03
C LEU A 51 -10.74 0.22 -5.78
N ILE A 52 -10.27 -0.85 -5.12
CA ILE A 52 -9.33 -0.70 -4.01
C ILE A 52 -7.98 -0.17 -4.49
N SER A 53 -7.50 -0.54 -5.69
CA SER A 53 -6.32 0.13 -6.26
C SER A 53 -6.57 1.62 -6.43
N PHE A 54 -7.74 2.04 -6.92
CA PHE A 54 -8.06 3.46 -6.99
C PHE A 54 -8.06 4.15 -5.62
N TRP A 55 -8.69 3.53 -4.62
CA TRP A 55 -8.76 4.11 -3.30
C TRP A 55 -7.40 4.12 -2.58
N GLU A 56 -6.63 3.03 -2.62
CA GLU A 56 -5.26 2.98 -2.12
C GLU A 56 -4.40 4.09 -2.73
N TRP A 57 -4.54 4.33 -4.04
CA TRP A 57 -3.84 5.42 -4.72
C TRP A 57 -4.22 6.79 -4.12
N MET A 58 -5.49 7.00 -3.78
CA MET A 58 -5.93 8.21 -3.09
C MET A 58 -5.46 8.30 -1.63
N VAL A 59 -5.58 7.22 -0.82
CA VAL A 59 -5.06 7.18 0.56
C VAL A 59 -3.59 7.54 0.56
N HIS A 60 -2.81 6.79 -0.21
CA HIS A 60 -1.37 6.86 -0.14
C HIS A 60 -0.89 8.17 -0.77
N GLY A 61 -1.36 8.49 -1.97
CA GLY A 61 -0.88 9.67 -2.71
C GLY A 61 -1.41 11.00 -2.17
N VAL A 62 -2.61 11.01 -1.59
CA VAL A 62 -3.26 12.25 -1.10
C VAL A 62 -3.20 12.30 0.42
N LEU A 63 -3.80 11.34 1.12
CA LEU A 63 -3.95 11.41 2.58
C LEU A 63 -2.62 11.23 3.32
N TYR A 64 -1.75 10.33 2.84
CA TYR A 64 -0.47 10.04 3.48
C TYR A 64 0.65 11.01 3.07
N HIS A 65 0.63 11.55 1.85
CA HIS A 65 1.73 12.37 1.32
C HIS A 65 1.40 13.85 1.11
N ARG A 66 0.13 14.29 1.19
CA ARG A 66 -0.24 15.72 1.08
C ARG A 66 -0.72 16.30 2.40
N ARG A 67 -0.58 17.62 2.53
CA ARG A 67 -1.15 18.37 3.67
C ARG A 67 -2.62 18.57 3.40
N LEU A 68 -3.46 18.02 4.26
CA LEU A 68 -4.91 18.20 4.24
C LEU A 68 -5.31 18.87 5.56
N PRO A 69 -6.10 19.96 5.53
CA PRO A 69 -6.54 20.64 6.74
C PRO A 69 -7.21 19.66 7.72
N GLY A 70 -6.76 19.68 8.98
CA GLY A 70 -7.28 18.80 10.04
C GLY A 70 -6.79 17.34 10.02
N LEU A 71 -6.05 16.92 8.98
CA LEU A 71 -5.56 15.53 8.83
C LEU A 71 -4.03 15.43 8.77
N ASP A 72 -3.32 16.50 9.13
CA ASP A 72 -1.86 16.57 9.07
C ASP A 72 -1.15 15.48 9.87
N VAL A 73 -1.78 14.96 10.92
CA VAL A 73 -1.24 13.86 11.74
C VAL A 73 -0.99 12.60 10.91
N ILE A 74 -1.85 12.30 9.93
CA ILE A 74 -1.72 11.11 9.09
C ILE A 74 -0.47 11.25 8.20
N ARG A 75 -0.31 12.42 7.57
CA ARG A 75 0.88 12.75 6.80
C ARG A 75 2.14 12.76 7.67
N GLU A 76 2.07 13.29 8.88
CA GLU A 76 3.20 13.31 9.81
C GLU A 76 3.68 11.89 10.12
N ILE A 77 2.75 10.99 10.43
CA ILE A 77 3.06 9.60 10.76
C ILE A 77 3.64 8.88 9.55
N HIS A 78 3.05 9.00 8.36
CA HIS A 78 3.51 8.28 7.18
C HIS A 78 4.76 8.91 6.56
N THR A 79 4.74 10.21 6.28
CA THR A 79 5.88 10.86 5.60
C THR A 79 7.07 11.08 6.54
N ALA A 80 6.86 11.58 7.76
CA ALA A 80 7.97 11.90 8.67
C ALA A 80 8.37 10.70 9.54
N GLY A 81 7.40 9.94 10.04
CA GLY A 81 7.64 8.74 10.84
C GLY A 81 8.11 7.56 10.00
N HIS A 82 7.24 7.05 9.12
CA HIS A 82 7.48 5.86 8.33
C HIS A 82 8.60 6.05 7.28
N HIS A 83 8.44 6.98 6.35
CA HIS A 83 9.45 7.23 5.30
C HIS A 83 10.71 7.97 5.81
N GLY A 84 10.54 8.89 6.76
CA GLY A 84 11.64 9.76 7.19
C GLY A 84 12.53 9.17 8.28
N ALA A 85 11.91 8.63 9.33
CA ALA A 85 12.63 8.24 10.54
C ALA A 85 12.88 6.74 10.64
N LEU A 86 11.89 5.91 10.31
CA LEU A 86 11.97 4.47 10.51
C LEU A 86 12.48 3.74 9.27
N PHE A 87 11.95 4.04 8.09
CA PHE A 87 12.30 3.33 6.86
C PHE A 87 12.83 4.24 5.75
N PRO A 88 13.79 5.17 6.02
CA PRO A 88 14.38 5.95 4.94
C PRO A 88 15.09 5.04 3.93
N PRO A 89 15.34 5.47 2.68
CA PRO A 89 15.96 4.60 1.66
C PRO A 89 17.30 3.97 2.08
N LYS A 90 18.07 4.64 2.96
CA LYS A 90 19.34 4.12 3.51
C LYS A 90 19.15 3.05 4.60
N HIS A 91 17.94 2.92 5.12
CA HIS A 91 17.54 2.00 6.18
C HIS A 91 16.12 1.51 5.92
N TYR A 92 15.91 0.96 4.71
CA TYR A 92 14.58 0.60 4.19
C TYR A 92 13.89 -0.51 4.98
N VAL A 93 14.68 -1.33 5.69
CA VAL A 93 14.21 -2.42 6.55
C VAL A 93 14.81 -2.31 7.94
N GLN A 94 14.10 -2.83 8.92
CA GLN A 94 14.57 -2.92 10.31
C GLN A 94 14.37 -4.32 10.89
N ALA A 95 15.31 -4.76 11.72
CA ALA A 95 15.05 -5.84 12.67
C ALA A 95 14.04 -5.30 13.70
N SER A 96 12.88 -5.93 13.82
CA SER A 96 11.94 -5.64 14.90
C SER A 96 11.92 -6.78 15.90
N ALA A 97 11.79 -6.43 17.19
CA ALA A 97 11.66 -7.36 18.31
C ALA A 97 10.31 -8.10 18.33
N GLY A 98 9.85 -8.59 17.18
CA GLY A 98 8.55 -9.25 17.01
C GLY A 98 7.41 -8.35 16.51
N PHE A 99 7.56 -7.02 16.57
CA PHE A 99 6.50 -6.07 16.22
C PHE A 99 6.75 -5.34 14.88
N PRO A 100 6.04 -5.70 13.79
CA PRO A 100 6.30 -5.16 12.45
C PRO A 100 5.90 -3.69 12.25
N PHE A 101 5.19 -3.06 13.20
CA PHE A 101 4.64 -1.71 13.03
C PHE A 101 5.24 -0.70 14.01
N MET A 102 5.14 0.58 13.64
CA MET A 102 5.61 1.70 14.47
C MET A 102 4.73 1.93 15.71
N ARG A 103 5.26 2.63 16.71
CA ARG A 103 4.46 3.12 17.84
C ARG A 103 3.65 4.35 17.43
N PHE A 104 2.33 4.27 17.53
CA PHE A 104 1.42 5.38 17.19
C PHE A 104 1.07 6.29 18.38
N ARG A 105 1.15 5.78 19.63
CA ARG A 105 0.77 6.53 20.84
C ARG A 105 1.67 7.73 21.12
N SER A 106 1.09 8.76 21.75
CA SER A 106 1.83 9.93 22.24
C SER A 106 2.69 9.58 23.46
N PRO A 107 3.91 10.15 23.59
CA PRO A 107 4.57 11.00 22.61
C PRO A 107 5.08 10.21 21.39
N ARG A 108 4.75 10.70 20.19
CA ARG A 108 5.15 10.07 18.91
C ARG A 108 6.64 10.24 18.60
N ARG A 109 7.23 11.32 19.11
CA ARG A 109 8.65 11.65 18.92
C ARG A 109 9.45 11.31 20.19
N PRO A 110 10.70 10.81 20.06
CA PRO A 110 11.30 10.34 18.81
C PRO A 110 10.54 9.13 18.26
N TRP A 111 10.45 9.02 16.92
CA TRP A 111 9.75 7.92 16.25
C TRP A 111 10.43 6.59 16.56
N ARG A 112 9.64 5.56 16.88
CA ARG A 112 10.13 4.22 17.25
C ARG A 112 9.21 3.14 16.72
N MET A 113 9.78 1.94 16.53
CA MET A 113 9.00 0.72 16.37
C MET A 113 8.19 0.43 17.64
N ALA A 114 7.09 -0.30 17.52
CA ALA A 114 6.36 -0.80 18.67
C ALA A 114 7.23 -1.79 19.48
N ASP A 115 7.08 -1.75 20.80
CA ASP A 115 7.79 -2.62 21.76
C ASP A 115 6.85 -3.56 22.53
N ASN A 116 5.55 -3.50 22.21
CA ASN A 116 4.51 -4.33 22.81
C ASN A 116 3.38 -4.62 21.81
N THR A 117 2.59 -5.66 22.10
CA THR A 117 1.49 -6.12 21.25
C THR A 117 0.40 -5.06 21.08
N VAL A 118 0.14 -4.25 22.10
CA VAL A 118 -0.92 -3.23 22.07
C VAL A 118 -0.57 -2.15 21.06
N ASP A 119 0.64 -1.58 21.10
CA ASP A 119 1.09 -0.59 20.13
C ASP A 119 1.11 -1.13 18.71
N ASN A 120 1.60 -2.36 18.54
CA ASN A 120 1.61 -3.02 17.25
C ASN A 120 0.20 -3.23 16.69
N PHE A 121 -0.75 -3.61 17.54
CA PHE A 121 -2.15 -3.77 17.18
C PHE A 121 -2.81 -2.41 16.86
N LEU A 122 -2.57 -1.38 17.66
CA LEU A 122 -3.13 -0.05 17.40
C LEU A 122 -2.68 0.52 16.06
N THR A 123 -1.41 0.37 15.72
CA THR A 123 -0.88 0.85 14.44
C THR A 123 -1.36 0.02 13.26
N SER A 124 -1.30 -1.32 13.36
CA SER A 124 -1.80 -2.18 12.27
C SER A 124 -3.31 -2.05 12.10
N GLY A 125 -4.07 -2.08 13.19
CA GLY A 125 -5.50 -1.90 13.23
C GLY A 125 -5.95 -0.55 12.72
N SER A 126 -5.25 0.55 13.04
CA SER A 126 -5.57 1.88 12.49
C SER A 126 -5.28 1.97 11.00
N GLN A 127 -4.23 1.32 10.48
CA GLN A 127 -3.98 1.24 9.05
C GLN A 127 -5.09 0.46 8.33
N VAL A 128 -5.49 -0.70 8.86
CA VAL A 128 -6.60 -1.50 8.32
C VAL A 128 -7.91 -0.71 8.37
N ALA A 129 -8.22 -0.13 9.53
CA ALA A 129 -9.43 0.65 9.74
C ALA A 129 -9.50 1.86 8.81
N LEU A 130 -8.40 2.56 8.56
CA LEU A 130 -8.39 3.69 7.64
C LEU A 130 -8.74 3.26 6.21
N HIS A 131 -8.09 2.22 5.69
CA HIS A 131 -8.37 1.73 4.33
C HIS A 131 -9.80 1.22 4.22
N PHE A 132 -10.27 0.49 5.23
CA PHE A 132 -11.63 -0.05 5.28
C PHE A 132 -12.68 1.04 5.36
N VAL A 133 -12.61 1.93 6.37
CA VAL A 133 -13.59 2.98 6.64
C VAL A 133 -13.75 3.91 5.45
N VAL A 134 -12.64 4.29 4.81
CA VAL A 134 -12.77 5.16 3.66
C VAL A 134 -13.14 4.38 2.39
N GLY A 135 -12.84 3.09 2.29
CA GLY A 135 -13.39 2.24 1.23
C GLY A 135 -14.92 2.10 1.28
N LEU A 136 -15.53 2.16 2.48
CA LEU A 136 -16.98 2.03 2.66
C LEU A 136 -17.80 3.03 1.82
N PRO A 137 -17.62 4.37 1.92
CA PRO A 137 -18.43 5.32 1.15
C PRO A 137 -18.18 5.28 -0.37
N PHE A 138 -17.02 4.81 -0.82
CA PHE A 138 -16.65 4.83 -2.25
C PHE A 138 -16.90 3.51 -2.97
N ILE A 139 -16.98 2.39 -2.25
CA ILE A 139 -17.16 1.06 -2.84
C ILE A 139 -18.43 0.42 -2.29
N THR A 140 -18.45 0.12 -0.99
CA THR A 140 -19.47 -0.76 -0.41
C THR A 140 -20.84 -0.10 -0.24
N LEU A 141 -20.89 1.19 0.11
CA LEU A 141 -22.13 1.94 0.24
C LEU A 141 -22.85 2.09 -1.12
N PRO A 142 -22.19 2.51 -2.21
CA PRO A 142 -22.80 2.47 -3.55
C PRO A 142 -23.32 1.09 -3.93
N VAL A 143 -22.54 0.04 -3.65
CA VAL A 143 -22.96 -1.35 -3.91
C VAL A 143 -24.22 -1.72 -3.13
N TYR A 144 -24.29 -1.37 -1.84
CA TYR A 144 -25.47 -1.59 -1.01
C TYR A 144 -26.69 -0.86 -1.55
N LEU A 145 -26.54 0.41 -1.92
CA LEU A 145 -27.64 1.22 -2.44
C LEU A 145 -28.19 0.69 -3.77
N LEU A 146 -27.32 0.10 -4.60
CA LEU A 146 -27.69 -0.41 -5.92
C LEU A 146 -28.19 -1.86 -5.90
N THR A 147 -27.74 -2.68 -4.95
CA THR A 147 -27.98 -4.14 -4.97
C THR A 147 -28.64 -4.69 -3.70
N GLY A 148 -28.82 -3.87 -2.67
CA GLY A 148 -29.33 -4.31 -1.37
C GLY A 148 -28.41 -5.31 -0.64
N PRO A 149 -28.92 -6.05 0.35
CA PRO A 149 -28.16 -7.06 1.10
C PRO A 149 -28.01 -8.37 0.31
N SER A 150 -27.37 -8.30 -0.86
CA SER A 150 -27.17 -9.41 -1.79
C SER A 150 -25.85 -10.18 -1.54
N PRO A 151 -25.64 -11.37 -2.15
CA PRO A 151 -24.33 -12.02 -2.19
C PRO A 151 -23.23 -11.12 -2.77
N PHE A 152 -23.58 -10.27 -3.73
CA PHE A 152 -22.67 -9.27 -4.31
C PHE A 152 -22.23 -8.25 -3.27
N PHE A 153 -23.16 -7.68 -2.49
CA PHE A 153 -22.84 -6.75 -1.41
C PHE A 153 -21.93 -7.37 -0.35
N TRP A 154 -22.30 -8.55 0.19
CA TRP A 154 -21.51 -9.20 1.23
C TRP A 154 -20.12 -9.61 0.75
N SER A 155 -20.00 -10.05 -0.51
CA SER A 155 -18.72 -10.34 -1.13
C SER A 155 -17.86 -9.08 -1.32
N SER A 156 -18.44 -7.95 -1.71
CA SER A 156 -17.73 -6.67 -1.82
C SER A 156 -17.20 -6.21 -0.45
N LEU A 157 -18.03 -6.26 0.60
CA LEU A 157 -17.64 -5.93 1.97
C LEU A 157 -16.51 -6.85 2.48
N GLY A 158 -16.65 -8.17 2.27
CA GLY A 158 -15.63 -9.14 2.65
C GLY A 158 -14.31 -8.93 1.91
N THR A 159 -14.38 -8.66 0.60
CA THR A 159 -13.20 -8.36 -0.22
C THR A 159 -12.50 -7.11 0.27
N LEU A 160 -13.24 -6.04 0.59
CA LEU A 160 -12.69 -4.81 1.16
C LEU A 160 -11.98 -5.06 2.49
N ALA A 161 -12.57 -5.86 3.38
CA ALA A 161 -11.96 -6.22 4.66
C ALA A 161 -10.65 -7.00 4.47
N VAL A 162 -10.66 -8.03 3.63
CA VAL A 162 -9.49 -8.88 3.36
C VAL A 162 -8.36 -8.09 2.73
N ILE A 163 -8.63 -7.27 1.72
CA ILE A 163 -7.59 -6.48 1.06
C ILE A 163 -7.06 -5.38 1.99
N SER A 164 -7.90 -4.74 2.80
CA SER A 164 -7.44 -3.77 3.80
C SER A 164 -6.47 -4.40 4.82
N TRP A 165 -6.74 -5.64 5.24
CA TRP A 165 -5.82 -6.41 6.06
C TRP A 165 -4.53 -6.79 5.33
N LEU A 166 -4.62 -7.28 4.08
CA LEU A 166 -3.46 -7.62 3.26
C LEU A 166 -2.53 -6.43 3.03
N LEU A 167 -3.09 -5.24 2.78
CA LEU A 167 -2.33 -3.99 2.64
C LEU A 167 -1.43 -3.76 3.85
N ALA A 168 -1.99 -3.80 5.06
CA ALA A 168 -1.21 -3.62 6.29
C ALA A 168 -0.20 -4.77 6.50
N TYR A 169 -0.64 -6.02 6.34
CA TYR A 169 0.17 -7.20 6.60
C TYR A 169 1.39 -7.30 5.68
N VAL A 170 1.20 -7.20 4.37
CA VAL A 170 2.28 -7.30 3.37
C VAL A 170 3.24 -6.11 3.52
N HIS A 171 2.71 -4.90 3.75
CA HIS A 171 3.53 -3.70 3.99
C HIS A 171 4.43 -3.87 5.23
N GLY A 172 3.88 -4.40 6.32
CA GLY A 172 4.66 -4.72 7.52
C GLY A 172 5.75 -5.77 7.26
N CYS A 173 5.46 -6.81 6.47
CA CYS A 173 6.43 -7.84 6.11
C CYS A 173 7.61 -7.28 5.30
N ILE A 174 7.36 -6.34 4.39
CA ILE A 174 8.41 -5.71 3.57
C ILE A 174 9.43 -4.98 4.43
N HIS A 175 8.97 -4.22 5.41
CA HIS A 175 9.82 -3.39 6.25
C HIS A 175 10.46 -4.14 7.43
N THR A 176 9.87 -5.27 7.82
CA THR A 176 10.37 -6.11 8.92
C THR A 176 10.47 -7.58 8.51
N PRO A 177 11.44 -7.91 7.65
CA PRO A 177 11.57 -9.26 7.10
C PRO A 177 11.91 -10.27 8.19
N ARG A 178 11.35 -11.49 8.09
CA ARG A 178 11.53 -12.58 9.08
C ARG A 178 11.66 -13.97 8.45
N ASP A 179 12.06 -14.05 7.18
CA ASP A 179 12.17 -15.31 6.43
C ASP A 179 10.83 -16.08 6.33
N ARG A 180 9.74 -15.30 6.18
CA ARG A 180 8.39 -15.86 5.99
C ARG A 180 8.27 -16.45 4.59
N ALA A 181 7.42 -17.48 4.43
CA ALA A 181 7.19 -18.09 3.11
C ALA A 181 6.73 -17.08 2.04
N ILE A 182 5.91 -16.10 2.42
CA ILE A 182 5.43 -15.03 1.55
C ILE A 182 6.58 -14.16 0.99
N GLU A 183 7.65 -13.97 1.78
CA GLU A 183 8.81 -13.13 1.39
C GLU A 183 9.64 -13.77 0.28
N ARG A 184 9.45 -15.07 0.03
CA ARG A 184 10.12 -15.81 -1.05
C ARG A 184 9.29 -15.88 -2.34
N MET A 185 8.06 -15.38 -2.32
CA MET A 185 7.18 -15.42 -3.49
C MET A 185 7.55 -14.31 -4.48
N GLY A 186 7.56 -14.62 -5.78
CA GLY A 186 7.98 -13.67 -6.82
C GLY A 186 7.15 -12.38 -6.85
N TRP A 187 5.84 -12.47 -6.62
CA TRP A 187 4.97 -11.30 -6.55
C TRP A 187 5.29 -10.40 -5.34
N PHE A 188 5.67 -10.98 -4.20
CA PHE A 188 6.08 -10.22 -3.02
C PHE A 188 7.40 -9.49 -3.29
N LEU A 189 8.38 -10.19 -3.86
CA LEU A 189 9.68 -9.60 -4.24
C LEU A 189 9.52 -8.48 -5.28
N TRP A 190 8.51 -8.57 -6.14
CA TRP A 190 8.16 -7.49 -7.06
C TRP A 190 7.56 -6.29 -6.32
N LEU A 191 6.59 -6.50 -5.43
CA LEU A 191 5.98 -5.43 -4.62
C LEU A 191 7.00 -4.71 -3.75
N ASP A 192 7.95 -5.45 -3.21
CA ASP A 192 9.03 -4.96 -2.39
C ASP A 192 9.93 -3.96 -3.14
N ARG A 193 10.37 -4.34 -4.35
CA ARG A 193 11.12 -3.43 -5.24
C ARG A 193 10.28 -2.23 -5.68
N HIS A 194 9.01 -2.47 -6.02
CA HIS A 194 8.06 -1.43 -6.42
C HIS A 194 7.89 -0.40 -5.30
N HIS A 195 7.71 -0.85 -4.06
CA HIS A 195 7.57 -0.01 -2.88
C HIS A 195 8.88 0.68 -2.48
N TYR A 196 10.03 0.06 -2.71
CA TYR A 196 11.32 0.71 -2.46
C TYR A 196 11.50 1.99 -3.29
N ILE A 197 11.11 1.95 -4.57
CA ILE A 197 11.14 3.14 -5.43
C ILE A 197 10.22 4.24 -4.86
N HIS A 198 9.07 3.87 -4.30
CA HIS A 198 8.16 4.80 -3.65
C HIS A 198 8.79 5.48 -2.41
N HIS A 199 9.64 4.78 -1.65
CA HIS A 199 10.41 5.38 -0.54
C HIS A 199 11.45 6.41 -0.99
N ILE A 200 11.92 6.32 -2.23
CA ILE A 200 12.81 7.32 -2.85
C ILE A 200 12.00 8.47 -3.46
N ASP A 201 10.96 8.14 -4.23
CA ASP A 201 10.07 9.09 -4.90
C ASP A 201 8.62 8.83 -4.49
N GLN A 202 8.17 9.56 -3.45
CA GLN A 202 6.83 9.44 -2.87
C GLN A 202 5.70 9.91 -3.82
N ARG A 203 6.03 10.31 -5.06
CA ARG A 203 5.07 10.65 -6.12
C ARG A 203 4.89 9.52 -7.13
N ALA A 204 5.76 8.51 -7.09
CA ALA A 204 5.69 7.33 -7.92
C ALA A 204 5.24 6.12 -7.09
N ASN A 205 4.77 5.08 -7.78
CA ASN A 205 4.40 3.79 -7.19
C ASN A 205 3.48 3.95 -5.97
N ILE A 206 2.45 4.78 -6.14
CA ILE A 206 1.54 5.19 -5.09
C ILE A 206 0.66 4.01 -4.66
N ASN A 207 0.27 3.16 -5.59
CA ASN A 207 -0.31 1.88 -5.21
C ASN A 207 0.78 0.98 -4.66
N PHE A 208 0.54 0.40 -3.50
CA PHE A 208 1.42 -0.58 -2.91
C PHE A 208 1.08 -2.00 -3.40
N LEU A 209 -0.16 -2.47 -3.25
CA LEU A 209 -0.51 -3.89 -3.48
C LEU A 209 -0.82 -4.24 -4.95
N LEU A 210 -1.56 -3.36 -5.64
CA LEU A 210 -1.94 -3.56 -7.04
C LEU A 210 -1.72 -2.25 -7.82
N PRO A 211 -0.72 -2.16 -8.71
CA PRO A 211 -0.32 -0.93 -9.41
C PRO A 211 -1.27 -0.51 -10.54
N LEU A 212 -2.56 -0.86 -10.47
CA LEU A 212 -3.50 -0.55 -11.54
C LEU A 212 -3.65 0.95 -11.73
N CYS A 213 -3.84 1.73 -10.66
CA CYS A 213 -3.98 3.17 -10.78
C CYS A 213 -2.65 3.89 -11.04
N ASP A 214 -1.52 3.32 -10.61
CA ASP A 214 -0.22 3.74 -11.08
C ASP A 214 -0.06 3.63 -12.60
N VAL A 215 -0.56 2.55 -13.20
CA VAL A 215 -0.61 2.37 -14.66
C VAL A 215 -1.59 3.36 -15.29
N LEU A 216 -2.82 3.44 -14.80
CA LEU A 216 -3.85 4.29 -15.40
C LEU A 216 -3.45 5.77 -15.35
N PHE A 217 -3.00 6.25 -14.18
CA PHE A 217 -2.72 7.67 -13.95
C PHE A 217 -1.27 8.08 -14.26
N GLY A 218 -0.40 7.11 -14.55
CA GLY A 218 0.97 7.37 -14.97
C GLY A 218 1.91 7.70 -13.82
N THR A 219 1.68 7.10 -12.65
CA THR A 219 2.58 7.17 -11.50
C THR A 219 3.43 5.90 -11.35
N LEU A 220 3.29 4.91 -12.24
CA LEU A 220 4.16 3.72 -12.27
C LEU A 220 5.59 4.09 -12.68
N LYS A 221 6.55 3.68 -11.85
CA LYS A 221 7.99 3.81 -12.08
C LYS A 221 8.67 2.48 -11.78
N ARG A 222 9.37 1.95 -12.79
CA ARG A 222 9.97 0.60 -12.70
C ARG A 222 11.44 0.60 -12.28
N GLN A 223 12.11 1.73 -12.41
CA GLN A 223 13.53 1.91 -12.15
C GLN A 223 13.79 3.33 -11.63
N LEU A 224 14.87 3.49 -10.89
CA LEU A 224 15.36 4.80 -10.48
C LEU A 224 15.87 5.59 -11.69
N SER A 225 15.71 6.90 -11.69
CA SER A 225 16.44 7.75 -12.62
C SER A 225 17.94 7.71 -12.30
N GLU A 226 18.79 8.12 -13.25
CA GLU A 226 20.23 8.20 -12.99
C GLU A 226 20.57 9.14 -11.82
N SER A 227 19.82 10.23 -11.65
CA SER A 227 20.02 11.18 -10.56
C SER A 227 19.70 10.55 -9.20
N GLU A 228 18.65 9.74 -9.12
CA GLU A 228 18.22 9.03 -7.92
C GLU A 228 19.21 7.92 -7.59
N ALA A 229 19.63 7.13 -8.58
CA ALA A 229 20.63 6.08 -8.42
C ALA A 229 21.99 6.62 -7.95
N ARG A 230 22.33 7.89 -8.26
CA ARG A 230 23.52 8.57 -7.72
C ARG A 230 23.36 9.03 -6.27
N ARG A 231 22.13 9.24 -5.80
CA ARG A 231 21.83 9.84 -4.48
C ARG A 231 21.45 8.82 -3.42
N PHE A 232 20.80 7.75 -3.83
CA PHE A 232 20.24 6.72 -2.96
C PHE A 232 20.90 5.37 -3.24
N PRO A 233 20.95 4.48 -2.23
CA PRO A 233 21.44 3.13 -2.44
C PRO A 233 20.61 2.39 -3.49
N SER A 234 21.12 1.28 -4.02
CA SER A 234 20.30 0.34 -4.79
C SER A 234 19.33 -0.40 -3.85
N PHE A 235 18.32 -1.07 -4.43
CA PHE A 235 17.42 -1.92 -3.66
C PHE A 235 18.20 -3.02 -2.91
N GLU A 236 19.17 -3.64 -3.59
CA GLU A 236 20.00 -4.71 -3.06
C GLU A 236 20.88 -4.23 -1.90
N GLU A 237 21.33 -2.97 -1.92
CA GLU A 237 22.07 -2.35 -0.83
C GLU A 237 21.17 -1.97 0.36
N ALA A 238 19.99 -1.43 0.07
CA ALA A 238 19.01 -0.98 1.07
C ALA A 238 18.28 -2.14 1.77
N LYS A 239 18.18 -3.29 1.09
CA LYS A 239 17.57 -4.51 1.60
C LYS A 239 18.60 -5.64 1.66
N PRO A 240 19.59 -5.57 2.58
CA PRO A 240 20.34 -6.76 2.92
C PRO A 240 19.33 -7.83 3.34
N MET A 241 19.53 -9.07 2.88
CA MET A 241 18.53 -10.13 3.07
C MET A 241 18.08 -10.22 4.53
N ALA A 242 16.86 -10.69 4.78
CA ALA A 242 16.34 -10.96 6.14
C ALA A 242 17.40 -11.64 7.03
N TYR A 243 18.16 -12.56 6.44
CA TYR A 243 19.28 -13.28 7.04
C TYR A 243 20.41 -12.36 7.54
N ASP A 244 20.82 -11.35 6.78
CA ASP A 244 21.89 -10.41 7.16
C ASP A 244 21.45 -9.42 8.24
N VAL A 245 20.16 -9.11 8.30
CA VAL A 245 19.53 -8.29 9.34
C VAL A 245 19.36 -9.09 10.64
N LEU A 246 19.04 -10.39 10.56
CA LEU A 246 18.87 -11.29 11.69
C LEU A 246 20.19 -11.91 12.21
N HIS A 247 21.23 -12.00 11.37
CA HIS A 247 22.52 -12.62 11.69
C HIS A 247 23.73 -11.74 11.30
N PRO A 248 23.94 -10.61 11.99
CA PRO A 248 24.95 -9.61 11.60
C PRO A 248 26.39 -10.13 11.60
N THR A 249 26.71 -11.15 12.42
CA THR A 249 28.05 -11.73 12.55
C THR A 249 28.53 -12.49 11.31
N ARG A 250 27.63 -12.98 10.46
CA ARG A 250 27.99 -13.73 9.24
C ARG A 250 28.11 -12.87 7.98
N ARG A 251 27.56 -11.66 7.99
CA ARG A 251 27.75 -10.67 6.92
C ARG A 251 29.21 -10.24 6.80
N ALA A 252 29.92 -10.15 7.93
CA ALA A 252 31.35 -9.87 7.96
C ALA A 252 32.18 -10.97 7.27
N ALA A 253 31.80 -12.25 7.43
CA ALA A 253 32.49 -13.39 6.85
C ALA A 253 32.28 -13.57 5.33
N ARG A 254 31.26 -12.93 4.74
CA ARG A 254 31.03 -12.92 3.27
C ARG A 254 31.72 -11.77 2.54
N ARG A 255 32.21 -10.77 3.29
CA ARG A 255 32.91 -9.60 2.76
C ARG A 255 34.42 -9.63 3.00
N ALA A 256 34.91 -10.64 3.71
CA ALA A 256 36.32 -10.99 3.87
C ALA A 256 36.66 -12.10 2.85
#